data_AF-A0A127T036-F1
#
_entry.id   AF-A0A127T036-F1
#
_cell.length_a   1.000
_cell.length_b   1.000
_cell.length_c   1.000
_cell.angle_alpha   90.00
_cell.angle_beta   90.00
_cell.angle_gamma   90.00
#
_symmetry.space_group_name_H-M   'P 1'
#
loop_
_entity.id
_entity.type
_entity.pdbx_description
1 polymer ?
#
loop_
_entity_poly.entity_id
_entity_poly.type
_entity_poly.pdbx_seq_one_letter_code
_entity_poly.pdbx_strand_id
1 'polypeptide(L)'
;MDSAIAELKSLAQLPDRKKGTVMETNNNLYEQLIRHLAVQPSPDKPHENVMLFDFANPEANNFAIAEEVSYIDPLTGSHSRPDIVVYVNGIALAVIELKRSIVSVSEGIKQHLSNEKDLIPSFFTTVQFTVAANPTNDTEKDLSGFRYATIFTPEKFWTPWKRDNHETGKLMSDIDSFLDFFNK
;
A
#
# COMPACT_ATOMS: atom_id res chain seq x y z
N MET A 1 -18.98 3.07 15.43
CA MET A 1 -17.56 2.87 15.06
C MET A 1 -17.21 1.39 15.01
N ASP A 2 -17.51 0.61 16.05
CA ASP A 2 -17.25 -0.84 16.07
C ASP A 2 -17.88 -1.61 14.90
N SER A 3 -19.13 -1.29 14.53
CA SER A 3 -19.78 -1.90 13.36
C SER A 3 -19.05 -1.63 12.05
N ALA A 4 -18.47 -0.44 11.88
CA ALA A 4 -17.69 -0.09 10.69
C ALA A 4 -16.36 -0.84 10.63
N ILE A 5 -15.70 -1.00 11.77
CA ILE A 5 -14.47 -1.79 11.86
C ILE A 5 -14.76 -3.26 11.58
N ALA A 6 -15.86 -3.80 12.12
CA ALA A 6 -16.27 -5.19 11.89
C ALA A 6 -16.57 -5.43 10.39
N GLU A 7 -17.33 -4.53 9.77
CA GLU A 7 -17.64 -4.60 8.34
C GLU A 7 -16.38 -4.50 7.48
N LEU A 8 -15.49 -3.54 7.76
CA LEU A 8 -14.21 -3.40 7.05
C LEU A 8 -13.35 -4.66 7.17
N LYS A 9 -13.28 -5.27 8.36
CA LYS A 9 -12.56 -6.54 8.58
C LYS A 9 -13.19 -7.68 7.80
N SER A 10 -14.52 -7.74 7.73
CA SER A 10 -15.24 -8.74 6.94
C SER A 10 -14.92 -8.61 5.45
N LEU A 11 -14.92 -7.38 4.93
CA LEU A 11 -14.58 -7.09 3.53
C LEU A 11 -13.11 -7.38 3.21
N ALA A 12 -12.22 -7.18 4.18
CA ALA A 12 -10.79 -7.48 4.03
C ALA A 12 -10.45 -8.97 4.13
N GLN A 13 -11.39 -9.81 4.57
CA GLN A 13 -11.16 -11.23 4.71
C GLN A 13 -11.09 -11.90 3.33
N LEU A 14 -9.93 -12.46 3.02
CA LEU A 14 -9.73 -13.18 1.78
C LEU A 14 -10.31 -14.61 1.89
N PRO A 15 -11.27 -15.03 1.04
CA PRO A 15 -11.85 -16.37 1.13
C PRO A 15 -10.96 -17.45 0.48
N ASP A 16 -10.18 -17.10 -0.54
CA ASP A 16 -9.22 -17.99 -1.17
C ASP A 16 -8.05 -17.21 -1.80
N ARG A 17 -6.91 -17.87 -2.00
CA ARG A 17 -5.66 -17.25 -2.49
C ARG A 17 -5.54 -17.12 -4.01
N LYS A 18 -6.58 -17.44 -4.80
CA LYS A 18 -6.52 -17.27 -6.25
C LYS A 18 -6.37 -15.79 -6.57
N LYS A 19 -5.51 -15.48 -7.54
CA LYS A 19 -5.28 -14.11 -8.02
C LYS A 19 -6.58 -13.33 -8.27
N GLY A 20 -7.57 -13.95 -8.93
CA GLY A 20 -8.86 -13.30 -9.20
C GLY A 20 -9.59 -12.87 -7.93
N THR A 21 -9.66 -13.76 -6.94
CA THR A 21 -10.29 -13.52 -5.64
C THR A 21 -9.59 -12.40 -4.86
N VAL A 22 -8.25 -12.39 -4.86
CA VAL A 22 -7.48 -11.35 -4.15
C VAL A 22 -7.71 -9.98 -4.80
N MET A 23 -7.67 -9.91 -6.13
CA MET A 23 -7.92 -8.68 -6.87
C MET A 23 -9.36 -8.18 -6.69
N GLU A 24 -10.35 -9.08 -6.69
CA GLU A 24 -11.75 -8.74 -6.46
C GLU A 24 -11.95 -8.21 -5.03
N THR A 25 -11.38 -8.88 -4.03
CA THR A 25 -11.45 -8.45 -2.62
C THR A 25 -10.81 -7.07 -2.44
N ASN A 26 -9.63 -6.85 -3.05
CA ASN A 26 -8.94 -5.56 -3.02
C ASN A 26 -9.74 -4.44 -3.70
N ASN A 27 -10.31 -4.71 -4.89
CA ASN A 27 -11.14 -3.72 -5.59
C ASN A 27 -12.43 -3.40 -4.82
N ASN A 28 -13.08 -4.39 -4.21
CA ASN A 28 -14.26 -4.17 -3.38
C ASN A 28 -13.93 -3.31 -2.16
N LEU A 29 -12.78 -3.55 -1.53
CA LEU A 29 -12.27 -2.70 -0.46
C LEU A 29 -11.97 -1.30 -0.96
N TYR A 30 -11.30 -1.12 -2.09
CA TYR A 30 -11.01 0.19 -2.68
C TYR A 30 -12.28 1.04 -2.81
N GLU A 31 -13.39 0.46 -3.32
CA GLU A 31 -14.66 1.18 -3.42
C GLU A 31 -15.18 1.66 -2.06
N GLN A 32 -14.99 0.89 -0.99
CA GLN A 32 -15.36 1.32 0.37
C GLN A 32 -14.38 2.33 0.96
N LEU A 33 -13.09 2.23 0.64
CA LEU A 33 -12.05 3.14 1.08
C LEU A 33 -12.27 4.57 0.55
N ILE A 34 -12.72 4.72 -0.70
CA ILE A 34 -12.95 6.04 -1.33
C ILE A 34 -14.38 6.57 -1.15
N ARG A 35 -15.31 5.72 -0.70
CA ARG A 35 -16.71 6.09 -0.45
C ARG A 35 -16.99 6.06 1.06
N HIS A 36 -18.27 6.11 1.41
CA HIS A 36 -18.72 5.86 2.76
C HIS A 36 -19.06 4.38 2.93
N LEU A 37 -18.76 3.86 4.12
CA LEU A 37 -19.27 2.60 4.61
C LEU A 37 -20.61 2.86 5.31
N ALA A 38 -21.70 2.33 4.76
CA ALA A 38 -23.02 2.41 5.38
C ALA A 38 -23.13 1.34 6.47
N VAL A 39 -23.27 1.76 7.73
CA VAL A 39 -23.27 0.86 8.88
C VAL A 39 -24.48 1.07 9.76
N GLN A 40 -24.98 0.00 10.38
CA GLN A 40 -25.97 0.11 11.45
C GLN A 40 -25.27 -0.05 12.80
N PRO A 41 -25.24 0.98 13.66
CA PRO A 41 -24.61 0.84 14.97
C PRO A 41 -25.32 -0.17 15.88
N SER A 42 -26.65 -0.26 15.78
CA SER A 42 -27.49 -1.23 16.50
C SER A 42 -28.81 -1.46 15.74
N PRO A 43 -29.53 -2.58 15.97
CA PRO A 43 -30.75 -2.93 15.22
C PRO A 43 -31.86 -1.86 15.27
N ASP A 44 -31.88 -1.07 16.34
CA ASP A 44 -32.84 0.00 16.62
C ASP A 44 -32.42 1.38 16.05
N LYS A 45 -31.19 1.52 15.54
CA LYS A 45 -30.67 2.77 14.99
C LYS A 45 -30.69 2.80 13.46
N PRO A 46 -30.84 3.99 12.83
CA PRO A 46 -30.73 4.12 11.39
C PRO A 46 -29.31 3.81 10.91
N HIS A 47 -29.16 3.58 9.60
CA HIS A 47 -27.83 3.52 8.99
C HIS A 47 -27.14 4.88 9.05
N GLU A 48 -25.84 4.83 9.33
CA GLU A 48 -24.93 5.97 9.34
C GLU A 48 -23.82 5.73 8.32
N ASN A 49 -23.41 6.80 7.63
CA ASN A 49 -22.32 6.75 6.68
C ASN A 49 -21.00 7.12 7.39
N VAL A 50 -20.04 6.20 7.34
CA VAL A 50 -18.71 6.41 7.93
C VAL A 50 -17.70 6.56 6.80
N MET A 51 -16.98 7.68 6.77
CA MET A 51 -15.82 7.87 5.90
C MET A 51 -14.58 7.31 6.60
N LEU A 52 -13.78 6.52 5.89
CA LEU A 52 -12.55 5.93 6.44
C LEU A 52 -11.37 6.91 6.39
N PHE A 53 -11.44 7.91 5.50
CA PHE A 53 -10.46 8.98 5.38
C PHE A 53 -11.14 10.34 5.28
N ASP A 54 -10.54 11.34 5.89
CA ASP A 54 -10.88 12.75 5.67
C ASP A 54 -10.17 13.24 4.41
N PHE A 55 -10.88 13.18 3.28
CA PHE A 55 -10.36 13.69 2.00
C PHE A 55 -10.45 15.21 1.89
N ALA A 56 -11.28 15.88 2.72
CA ALA A 56 -11.41 17.33 2.71
C ALA A 56 -10.28 18.00 3.49
N ASN A 57 -9.82 17.36 4.56
CA ASN A 57 -8.65 17.75 5.34
C ASN A 57 -7.70 16.56 5.55
N PRO A 58 -6.82 16.25 4.58
CA PRO A 58 -5.92 15.10 4.65
C PRO A 58 -5.06 15.05 5.91
N GLU A 59 -4.66 16.19 6.46
CA GLU A 59 -3.85 16.28 7.69
C GLU A 59 -4.59 15.82 8.95
N ALA A 60 -5.92 15.71 8.91
CA ALA A 60 -6.70 15.14 10.00
C ALA A 60 -6.62 13.61 10.08
N ASN A 61 -6.07 12.95 9.05
CA ASN A 61 -5.83 11.50 9.08
C ASN A 61 -4.56 11.17 9.86
N ASN A 62 -4.56 10.03 10.54
CA ASN A 62 -3.39 9.52 11.23
C ASN A 62 -2.52 8.69 10.28
N PHE A 63 -1.38 9.24 9.88
CA PHE A 63 -0.37 8.54 9.07
C PHE A 63 0.64 7.86 9.98
N ALA A 64 0.97 6.62 9.67
CA ALA A 64 2.01 5.87 10.37
C ALA A 64 2.80 5.00 9.40
N ILE A 65 4.07 4.76 9.75
CA ILE A 65 4.95 3.84 9.05
C ILE A 65 5.41 2.79 10.05
N ALA A 66 5.46 1.53 9.62
CA ALA A 66 6.09 0.46 10.37
C ALA A 66 7.17 -0.20 9.51
N GLU A 67 8.33 -0.39 10.11
CA GLU A 67 9.44 -1.12 9.50
C GLU A 67 9.35 -2.61 9.84
N GLU A 68 9.72 -3.42 8.87
CA GLU A 68 9.93 -4.86 9.01
C GLU A 68 8.72 -5.61 9.61
N VAL A 69 7.54 -5.46 9.00
CA VAL A 69 6.27 -5.98 9.52
C VAL A 69 6.15 -7.48 9.30
N SER A 70 6.39 -8.29 10.32
CA SER A 70 6.19 -9.74 10.23
C SER A 70 4.71 -10.11 10.17
N TYR A 71 4.33 -10.86 9.14
CA TYR A 71 2.97 -11.36 8.95
C TYR A 71 3.00 -12.85 8.61
N ILE A 72 2.11 -13.61 9.25
CA ILE A 72 1.83 -15.01 8.93
C ILE A 72 0.44 -15.05 8.32
N ASP A 73 0.35 -15.51 7.08
CA ASP A 73 -0.91 -15.54 6.37
C ASP A 73 -1.78 -16.71 6.82
N PRO A 74 -3.05 -16.45 7.20
CA PRO A 74 -3.92 -17.49 7.73
C PRO A 74 -4.35 -18.52 6.69
N LEU A 75 -4.32 -18.19 5.39
CA LEU A 75 -4.71 -19.09 4.31
C LEU A 75 -3.53 -19.95 3.82
N THR A 76 -2.33 -19.37 3.74
CA THR A 76 -1.15 -20.07 3.20
C THR A 76 -0.29 -20.69 4.30
N GLY A 77 -0.39 -20.20 5.54
CA GLY A 77 0.53 -20.52 6.65
C GLY A 77 1.95 -19.99 6.45
N SER A 78 2.19 -19.23 5.38
CA SER A 78 3.52 -18.72 5.04
C SER A 78 3.78 -17.41 5.77
N HIS A 79 5.07 -17.13 5.99
CA HIS A 79 5.54 -15.93 6.65
C HIS A 79 6.25 -15.01 5.65
N SER A 80 5.99 -13.71 5.75
CA SER A 80 6.77 -12.68 5.07
C SER A 80 6.91 -11.45 5.96
N ARG A 81 7.92 -10.64 5.68
CA ARG A 81 8.28 -9.44 6.45
C ARG A 81 8.61 -8.32 5.47
N PRO A 82 7.61 -7.56 5.00
CA PRO A 82 7.87 -6.42 4.13
C PRO A 82 8.69 -5.36 4.85
N ASP A 83 9.59 -4.72 4.11
CA ASP A 83 10.55 -3.77 4.69
C ASP A 83 9.84 -2.56 5.32
N ILE A 84 8.85 -1.99 4.62
CA ILE A 84 8.08 -0.84 5.11
C ILE A 84 6.61 -1.01 4.73
N VAL A 85 5.72 -0.72 5.69
CA VAL A 85 4.28 -0.63 5.47
C VAL A 85 3.76 0.74 5.88
N VAL A 86 2.99 1.37 5.00
CA VAL A 86 2.36 2.68 5.24
C VAL A 86 0.91 2.46 5.65
N TYR A 87 0.56 3.02 6.80
CA TYR A 87 -0.77 2.99 7.37
C TYR A 87 -1.41 4.37 7.34
N VAL A 88 -2.71 4.41 7.04
CA VAL A 88 -3.55 5.59 7.21
C VAL A 88 -4.76 5.17 8.03
N ASN A 89 -4.99 5.85 9.16
CA ASN A 89 -6.04 5.50 10.14
C ASN A 89 -6.00 4.02 10.57
N GLY A 90 -4.81 3.40 10.58
CA GLY A 90 -4.59 2.00 10.93
C GLY A 90 -4.82 0.99 9.80
N ILE A 91 -5.16 1.44 8.59
CA ILE A 91 -5.33 0.58 7.40
C ILE A 91 -4.02 0.57 6.61
N ALA A 92 -3.48 -0.62 6.29
CA ALA A 92 -2.29 -0.75 5.45
C ALA A 92 -2.63 -0.40 4.00
N LEU A 93 -2.10 0.71 3.49
CA LEU A 93 -2.39 1.18 2.12
C LEU A 93 -1.23 1.02 1.16
N ALA A 94 0.01 0.96 1.66
CA ALA A 94 1.16 0.75 0.80
C ALA A 94 2.20 -0.17 1.43
N VAL A 95 2.89 -0.93 0.57
CA VAL A 95 4.05 -1.74 0.94
C VAL A 95 5.24 -1.30 0.10
N ILE A 96 6.36 -1.02 0.76
CA ILE A 96 7.60 -0.60 0.12
C ILE A 96 8.67 -1.66 0.39
N GLU A 97 9.28 -2.17 -0.67
CA GLU A 97 10.37 -3.13 -0.65
C GLU A 97 11.66 -2.42 -1.04
N LEU A 98 12.65 -2.44 -0.15
CA LEU A 98 13.92 -1.77 -0.33
C LEU A 98 15.00 -2.79 -0.73
N LYS A 99 15.88 -2.36 -1.62
CA LYS A 99 17.04 -3.13 -2.05
C LYS A 99 18.30 -2.32 -1.94
N ARG A 100 19.40 -3.00 -1.58
CA ARG A 100 20.74 -2.41 -1.59
C ARG A 100 21.09 -1.97 -3.01
N SER A 101 21.97 -0.99 -3.15
CA SER A 101 22.38 -0.40 -4.44
C SER A 101 22.88 -1.41 -5.48
N ILE A 102 23.47 -2.52 -5.04
CA ILE A 102 23.98 -3.59 -5.91
C ILE A 102 22.90 -4.59 -6.36
N VAL A 103 21.68 -4.48 -5.84
CA VAL A 103 20.56 -5.37 -6.15
C VAL A 103 19.55 -4.59 -6.99
N SER A 104 19.12 -5.18 -8.10
CA SER A 104 18.14 -4.59 -8.99
C SER A 104 16.80 -4.35 -8.29
N VAL A 105 16.11 -3.26 -8.65
CA VAL A 105 14.72 -3.00 -8.23
C VAL A 105 13.76 -4.12 -8.67
N SER A 106 14.09 -4.84 -9.76
CA SER A 106 13.38 -6.03 -10.24
C SER A 106 13.19 -7.08 -9.14
N GLU A 107 14.19 -7.24 -8.26
CA GLU A 107 14.12 -8.21 -7.16
C GLU A 107 13.16 -7.78 -6.05
N GLY A 108 12.99 -6.47 -5.82
CA GLY A 108 11.90 -5.96 -4.98
C GLY A 108 10.53 -6.20 -5.61
N ILE A 109 10.41 -6.03 -6.92
CA ILE A 109 9.16 -6.28 -7.65
C ILE A 109 8.78 -7.77 -7.62
N LYS A 110 9.74 -8.67 -7.82
CA LYS A 110 9.50 -10.12 -7.71
C LYS A 110 9.14 -10.53 -6.28
N GLN A 111 9.72 -9.88 -5.28
CA GLN A 111 9.34 -10.09 -3.88
C GLN A 111 7.88 -9.66 -3.63
N HIS A 112 7.44 -8.51 -4.15
CA HIS A 112 6.02 -8.12 -4.13
C HIS A 112 5.14 -9.18 -4.78
N LEU A 113 5.45 -9.60 -6.00
CA LEU A 113 4.64 -10.60 -6.71
C LEU A 113 4.58 -11.95 -5.98
N SER A 114 5.66 -12.35 -5.31
CA SER A 114 5.68 -13.56 -4.47
C SER A 114 4.84 -13.39 -3.20
N ASN A 115 4.92 -12.22 -2.56
CA ASN A 115 4.10 -11.87 -1.40
C ASN A 115 2.61 -11.88 -1.75
N GLU A 116 2.22 -11.24 -2.85
CA GLU A 116 0.84 -11.12 -3.31
C GLU A 116 0.23 -12.47 -3.72
N LYS A 117 1.04 -13.35 -4.34
CA LYS A 117 0.52 -14.59 -4.94
C LYS A 117 0.64 -15.80 -4.03
N ASP A 118 1.79 -15.96 -3.37
CA ASP A 118 2.21 -17.24 -2.82
C ASP A 118 2.38 -17.18 -1.29
N LEU A 119 2.92 -16.07 -0.75
CA LEU A 119 3.27 -15.98 0.67
C LEU A 119 2.15 -15.37 1.53
N ILE A 120 1.81 -14.10 1.32
CA ILE A 120 0.92 -13.36 2.23
C ILE A 120 -0.24 -12.63 1.52
N PRO A 121 -0.99 -13.30 0.63
CA PRO A 121 -2.06 -12.68 -0.16
C PRO A 121 -3.12 -11.96 0.68
N SER A 122 -3.42 -12.44 1.89
CA SER A 122 -4.42 -11.85 2.79
C SER A 122 -3.99 -10.45 3.28
N PHE A 123 -2.69 -10.16 3.31
CA PHE A 123 -2.18 -8.83 3.67
C PHE A 123 -2.44 -7.79 2.56
N PHE A 124 -2.50 -8.24 1.32
CA PHE A 124 -2.66 -7.38 0.14
C PHE A 124 -4.11 -7.06 -0.22
N THR A 125 -5.09 -7.50 0.58
CA THR A 125 -6.49 -7.11 0.37
C THR A 125 -6.73 -5.62 0.61
N THR A 126 -5.97 -4.99 1.51
CA THR A 126 -6.08 -3.55 1.81
C THR A 126 -5.06 -2.68 1.09
N VAL A 127 -3.93 -3.26 0.67
CA VAL A 127 -2.82 -2.55 0.02
C VAL A 127 -3.22 -2.04 -1.35
N GLN A 128 -3.14 -0.73 -1.56
CA GLN A 128 -3.48 -0.06 -2.82
C GLN A 128 -2.24 0.27 -3.67
N PHE A 129 -1.09 0.46 -3.02
CA PHE A 129 0.17 0.77 -3.68
C PHE A 129 1.28 -0.19 -3.30
N THR A 130 2.00 -0.69 -4.29
CA THR A 130 3.24 -1.45 -4.08
C THR A 130 4.40 -0.67 -4.66
N VAL A 131 5.49 -0.58 -3.91
CA VAL A 131 6.67 0.22 -4.27
C VAL A 131 7.92 -0.64 -4.10
N ALA A 132 8.80 -0.62 -5.08
CA ALA A 132 10.13 -1.21 -5.00
C ALA A 132 11.15 -0.10 -5.21
N ALA A 133 12.17 -0.04 -4.36
CA ALA A 133 13.18 1.00 -4.44
C ALA A 133 14.58 0.48 -4.15
N ASN A 134 15.56 1.00 -4.87
CA ASN A 134 16.97 0.91 -4.56
C ASN A 134 17.64 2.27 -4.83
N PRO A 135 18.82 2.54 -4.23
CA PRO A 135 19.58 3.74 -4.56
C PRO A 135 19.83 3.83 -6.07
N THR A 136 19.59 5.00 -6.65
CA THR A 136 19.84 5.25 -8.07
C THR A 136 21.33 5.15 -8.36
N ASN A 137 21.67 4.43 -9.44
CA ASN A 137 23.00 4.48 -10.03
C ASN A 137 22.92 5.20 -11.39
N ASP A 138 23.88 6.09 -11.69
CA ASP A 138 23.88 6.84 -12.95
C ASP A 138 24.08 5.93 -14.18
N THR A 139 24.56 4.71 -13.97
CA THR A 139 24.89 3.73 -15.01
C THR A 139 23.71 2.85 -15.44
N GLU A 140 22.67 2.68 -14.61
CA GLU A 140 21.51 1.81 -14.92
C GLU A 140 20.18 2.45 -14.47
N LYS A 141 19.88 3.65 -15.00
CA LYS A 141 18.64 4.39 -14.68
C LYS A 141 17.35 3.61 -14.91
N ASP A 142 17.33 2.65 -15.84
CA ASP A 142 16.14 1.84 -16.12
C ASP A 142 15.95 0.70 -15.10
N LEU A 143 16.96 0.36 -14.30
CA LEU A 143 16.93 -0.76 -13.33
C LEU A 143 17.18 -0.31 -11.88
N SER A 144 17.29 1.00 -11.66
CA SER A 144 17.49 1.60 -10.35
C SER A 144 16.48 2.73 -10.03
N GLY A 145 16.37 3.10 -8.76
CA GLY A 145 15.44 4.12 -8.27
C GLY A 145 14.10 3.56 -7.77
N PHE A 146 13.11 4.45 -7.69
CA PHE A 146 11.77 4.14 -7.16
C PHE A 146 10.84 3.71 -8.28
N ARG A 147 10.20 2.55 -8.12
CA ARG A 147 9.15 2.05 -9.02
C ARG A 147 7.91 1.71 -8.21
N TYR A 148 6.74 1.91 -8.81
CA TYR A 148 5.47 1.63 -8.16
C TYR A 148 4.47 0.98 -9.10
N ALA A 149 3.49 0.31 -8.50
CA ALA A 149 2.35 -0.28 -9.17
C ALA A 149 1.18 -0.48 -8.19
N THR A 150 0.11 -1.11 -8.68
CA THR A 150 -0.93 -1.72 -7.86
C THR A 150 -0.68 -3.23 -7.77
N ILE A 151 -1.39 -3.92 -6.87
CA ILE A 151 -1.23 -5.36 -6.67
C ILE A 151 -1.37 -6.16 -7.99
N PHE A 152 -0.61 -7.25 -8.10
CA PHE A 152 -0.53 -8.15 -9.24
C PHE A 152 -0.15 -7.53 -10.59
N THR A 153 0.33 -6.29 -10.61
CA THR A 153 0.86 -5.66 -11.83
C THR A 153 2.10 -6.42 -12.30
N PRO A 154 2.09 -6.99 -13.52
CA PRO A 154 3.27 -7.67 -14.06
C PRO A 154 4.48 -6.74 -14.09
N GLU A 155 5.68 -7.27 -13.80
CA GLU A 155 6.93 -6.52 -13.68
C GLU A 155 7.16 -5.48 -14.79
N LYS A 156 6.91 -5.86 -16.05
CA LYS A 156 7.08 -4.98 -17.22
C LYS A 156 6.20 -3.72 -17.23
N PHE A 157 5.16 -3.66 -16.39
CA PHE A 157 4.22 -2.53 -16.28
C PHE A 157 4.45 -1.68 -15.03
N TRP A 158 5.45 -2.01 -14.21
CA TRP A 158 5.85 -1.16 -13.10
C TRP A 158 6.44 0.14 -13.61
N THR A 159 5.89 1.26 -13.14
CA THR A 159 6.28 2.58 -13.61
C THR A 159 7.35 3.18 -12.72
N PRO A 160 8.37 3.85 -13.30
CA PRO A 160 9.27 4.67 -12.50
C PRO A 160 8.46 5.79 -11.82
N TRP A 161 8.79 6.10 -10.57
CA TRP A 161 8.29 7.29 -9.92
C TRP A 161 8.79 8.51 -10.68
N LYS A 162 7.88 9.21 -11.36
CA LYS A 162 8.24 10.42 -12.08
C LYS A 162 8.38 11.54 -11.08
N ARG A 163 9.54 12.20 -11.06
CA ARG A 163 9.66 13.50 -10.40
C ARG A 163 8.67 14.44 -11.07
N ASP A 164 7.96 15.22 -10.26
CA ASP A 164 7.15 16.31 -10.78
C ASP A 164 8.10 17.29 -11.48
N ASN A 165 8.03 17.33 -12.81
CA ASN A 165 8.77 18.27 -13.63
C ASN A 165 7.90 19.48 -14.03
N HIS A 166 6.70 19.60 -13.45
CA HIS A 166 5.93 20.83 -13.46
C HIS A 166 6.50 21.79 -12.42
N GLU A 167 7.66 22.39 -12.69
CA GLU A 167 8.09 23.47 -11.83
C GLU A 167 7.17 24.69 -11.98
N THR A 168 6.77 25.25 -10.85
CA THR A 168 7.39 26.54 -10.50
C THR A 168 7.98 26.47 -9.09
N GLY A 169 9.32 26.51 -8.98
CA GLY A 169 9.92 27.24 -7.87
C GLY A 169 11.20 26.74 -7.18
N LYS A 170 11.57 25.45 -7.24
CA LYS A 170 12.93 24.98 -6.85
C LYS A 170 13.10 23.47 -7.06
N LEU A 171 14.10 23.09 -7.84
CA LEU A 171 14.66 21.74 -7.84
C LEU A 171 15.30 21.47 -6.48
N MET A 172 14.74 20.52 -5.73
CA MET A 172 15.29 20.01 -4.47
C MET A 172 16.06 18.70 -4.77
N SER A 173 17.21 18.50 -4.13
CA SER A 173 17.85 17.18 -4.15
C SER A 173 16.98 16.16 -3.41
N ASP A 174 17.23 14.86 -3.59
CA ASP A 174 16.49 13.83 -2.84
C ASP A 174 16.65 14.02 -1.32
N ILE A 175 17.81 14.53 -0.87
CA ILE A 175 18.07 14.88 0.53
C ILE A 175 17.22 16.08 0.95
N ASP A 176 17.15 17.12 0.14
CA ASP A 176 16.36 18.30 0.47
C ASP A 176 14.87 17.97 0.50
N SER A 177 14.37 17.16 -0.44
CA SER A 177 12.97 16.71 -0.47
C SER A 177 12.64 15.83 0.72
N PHE A 178 13.56 14.95 1.13
CA PHE A 178 13.44 14.15 2.35
C PHE A 178 13.35 15.05 3.57
N LEU A 179 14.23 16.05 3.70
CA LEU A 179 14.23 16.98 4.83
C LEU A 179 13.00 17.89 4.87
N ASP A 180 12.47 18.33 3.71
CA ASP A 180 11.24 19.15 3.65
C ASP A 180 10.01 18.37 4.12
N PHE A 181 9.92 17.09 3.76
CA PHE A 181 8.81 16.22 4.13
C PHE A 181 8.71 15.99 5.64
N PHE A 182 9.85 15.87 6.35
CA PHE A 182 9.88 15.55 7.79
C PHE A 182 10.01 16.78 8.71
N ASN A 183 10.14 18.00 8.17
CA ASN A 183 10.27 19.24 8.96
C ASN A 183 9.02 20.13 8.92
N LYS A 184 7.85 19.58 8.54
CA LYS A 184 6.54 20.21 8.74
C LYS A 184 5.87 19.62 9.97
#